data_AF-A0A5S3YLZ6-F1
#
_entry.id   AF-A0A5S3YLZ6-F1
#
_cell.length_a   1.000
_cell.length_b   1.000
_cell.length_c   1.000
_cell.angle_alpha   90.00
_cell.angle_beta   90.00
_cell.angle_gamma   90.00
#
_symmetry.space_group_name_H-M   'P 1'
#
loop_
_entity.id
_entity.type
_entity.pdbx_description
1 polymer ?
#
loop_
_entity_poly.entity_id
_entity_poly.type
_entity_poly.pdbx_seq_one_letter_code
_entity_poly.pdbx_strand_id
1 'polypeptide(L)'
;LQLSIGDIRSIQVNIIGEITRPGSYYLSSLSTIANALYASGGHTLIGSYRNIELIRGGKSIAKFDLYQYLLNGDLSNNKLLQDEDV
;
A
#
# COMPACT_ATOMS: atom_id res chain seq x y z
N LEU A 1 31.37 -6.99 -7.01
CA LEU A 1 30.16 -7.82 -7.00
C LEU A 1 29.06 -7.06 -7.72
N GLN A 2 28.48 -7.62 -8.79
CA GLN A 2 27.30 -7.07 -9.46
C GLN A 2 26.10 -7.90 -9.00
N LEU A 3 25.26 -7.33 -8.15
CA LEU A 3 23.96 -7.91 -7.81
C LEU A 3 23.04 -7.66 -9.00
N SER A 4 22.77 -8.68 -9.81
CA SER A 4 21.63 -8.64 -10.74
C SER A 4 20.36 -8.87 -9.93
N ILE A 5 19.43 -7.93 -9.99
CA ILE A 5 18.05 -8.15 -9.55
C ILE A 5 17.49 -9.25 -10.45
N GLY A 6 17.43 -10.48 -9.93
CA GLY A 6 16.61 -11.54 -10.51
C GLY A 6 15.15 -11.13 -10.49
N ASP A 7 14.34 -11.77 -11.34
CA ASP A 7 12.95 -11.40 -11.63
C ASP A 7 12.19 -10.83 -10.41
N ILE A 8 11.75 -9.57 -10.54
CA ILE A 8 10.93 -8.91 -9.52
C ILE A 8 9.61 -9.69 -9.45
N ARG A 9 9.36 -10.30 -8.29
CA ARG A 9 8.17 -11.13 -8.07
C ARG A 9 6.93 -10.25 -7.98
N SER A 10 5.81 -10.75 -8.48
CA SER A 10 4.51 -10.14 -8.25
C SER A 10 3.92 -10.66 -6.93
N ILE A 11 3.21 -9.78 -6.23
CA ILE A 11 2.42 -10.08 -5.03
C ILE A 11 0.97 -9.72 -5.30
N GLN A 12 0.04 -10.46 -4.70
CA GLN A 12 -1.38 -10.13 -4.70
C GLN A 12 -1.74 -9.45 -3.37
N VAL A 13 -2.37 -8.29 -3.45
CA VAL A 13 -2.87 -7.55 -2.28
C VAL A 13 -4.33 -7.19 -2.47
N ASN A 14 -5.10 -7.13 -1.39
CA ASN A 14 -6.52 -6.76 -1.45
C ASN A 14 -6.71 -5.34 -0.92
N ILE A 15 -7.31 -4.46 -1.70
CA ILE A 15 -7.55 -3.08 -1.27
C ILE A 15 -9.04 -2.90 -1.05
N ILE A 16 -9.44 -2.56 0.17
CA ILE A 16 -10.85 -2.46 0.60
C ILE A 16 -11.13 -1.14 1.34
N GLY A 17 -12.42 -0.87 1.61
CA GLY A 17 -12.87 0.32 2.33
C GLY A 17 -13.23 1.49 1.41
N GLU A 18 -13.04 2.72 1.89
CA GLU A 18 -13.41 3.97 1.20
C GLU A 18 -12.40 4.38 0.12
N ILE A 19 -12.19 3.51 -0.87
CA ILE A 19 -11.26 3.72 -1.98
C ILE A 19 -11.99 3.77 -3.33
N THR A 20 -11.43 4.44 -4.33
CA THR A 20 -12.09 4.64 -5.64
C THR A 20 -12.35 3.33 -6.37
N ARG A 21 -11.38 2.39 -6.35
CA ARG A 21 -11.50 1.09 -7.01
C ARG A 21 -11.06 -0.03 -6.05
N PRO A 22 -11.95 -0.50 -5.17
CA PRO A 22 -11.63 -1.63 -4.30
C PRO A 22 -11.46 -2.92 -5.12
N GLY A 23 -10.65 -3.85 -4.63
CA GLY A 23 -10.40 -5.13 -5.29
C GLY A 23 -8.99 -5.66 -5.06
N SER A 24 -8.69 -6.80 -5.68
CA SER A 24 -7.35 -7.41 -5.65
C SER A 24 -6.44 -6.79 -6.71
N TYR A 25 -5.21 -6.48 -6.33
CA TYR A 25 -4.19 -5.91 -7.20
C TYR A 25 -2.95 -6.79 -7.22
N TYR A 26 -2.43 -7.06 -8.42
CA TYR A 26 -1.11 -7.63 -8.61
C TYR A 26 -0.09 -6.50 -8.69
N LEU A 27 0.79 -6.42 -7.68
CA LEU A 27 1.80 -5.38 -7.57
C LEU A 27 3.20 -6.01 -7.60
N SER A 28 4.21 -5.17 -7.83
CA SER A 28 5.61 -5.58 -7.63
C SER A 28 5.86 -5.85 -6.14
N SER A 29 6.70 -6.84 -5.81
CA SER A 29 7.14 -7.11 -4.43
C SER A 29 7.93 -5.97 -3.78
N LEU A 30 8.25 -4.91 -4.54
CA LEU A 30 8.87 -3.68 -4.06
C LEU A 30 7.84 -2.56 -3.78
N SER A 31 6.55 -2.86 -3.93
CA SER A 31 5.47 -1.89 -3.76
C SER A 31 5.20 -1.61 -2.28
N THR A 32 4.93 -0.34 -1.99
CA THR A 32 4.54 0.15 -0.66
C THR A 32 3.04 0.43 -0.57
N ILE A 33 2.55 0.76 0.63
CA ILE A 33 1.16 1.20 0.85
C ILE A 33 0.80 2.34 -0.11
N ALA A 34 1.65 3.36 -0.25
CA ALA A 34 1.42 4.47 -1.16
C ALA A 34 1.28 4.03 -2.63
N ASN A 35 2.05 3.02 -3.06
CA ASN A 35 1.94 2.48 -4.43
C ASN A 35 0.59 1.79 -4.66
N ALA A 36 0.09 1.03 -3.68
CA ALA A 36 -1.22 0.40 -3.74
C ALA A 36 -2.38 1.41 -3.78
N LEU A 37 -2.30 2.46 -2.96
CA LEU A 37 -3.29 3.55 -2.96
C LEU A 37 -3.31 4.29 -4.30
N TYR A 38 -2.14 4.50 -4.91
CA TYR A 38 -2.05 5.09 -6.24
C TYR A 38 -2.68 4.17 -7.31
N ALA A 39 -2.34 2.88 -7.30
CA ALA A 39 -2.88 1.90 -8.26
C ALA A 39 -4.42 1.79 -8.21
N SER A 40 -4.98 1.86 -6.99
CA SER A 40 -6.42 1.83 -6.76
C SER A 40 -7.15 3.14 -7.06
N GLY A 41 -6.44 4.16 -7.53
CA GLY A 41 -7.02 5.39 -8.05
C GLY A 41 -7.23 6.48 -7.03
N GLY A 42 -6.62 6.36 -5.85
CA GLY A 42 -6.76 7.37 -4.81
C GLY A 42 -8.12 7.30 -4.08
N HIS A 43 -8.35 8.29 -3.21
CA HIS A 43 -9.56 8.38 -2.39
C HIS A 43 -10.74 8.81 -3.23
N THR A 44 -11.91 8.39 -2.78
CA THR A 44 -13.16 9.07 -3.15
C THR A 44 -13.18 10.47 -2.53
N LEU A 45 -13.98 11.39 -3.08
CA LEU A 45 -14.14 12.77 -2.59
C LEU A 45 -14.61 12.89 -1.11
N ILE A 46 -14.95 11.77 -0.47
CA ILE A 46 -15.59 11.69 0.85
C ILE A 46 -14.69 10.97 1.88
N GLY A 47 -13.62 10.28 1.44
CA GLY A 47 -12.78 9.44 2.32
C GLY A 47 -11.63 10.22 2.99
N SER A 48 -11.40 9.95 4.28
CA SER A 48 -10.26 10.48 5.03
C SER A 48 -9.07 9.53 4.96
N TYR A 49 -7.97 9.96 4.37
CA TYR A 49 -6.73 9.17 4.30
C TYR A 49 -5.84 9.19 5.55
N ARG A 50 -6.40 9.52 6.71
CA ARG A 50 -5.62 9.56 7.96
C ARG A 50 -5.51 8.21 8.66
N ASN A 51 -6.36 7.24 8.29
CA ASN A 51 -6.45 5.94 8.94
C ASN A 51 -6.36 4.80 7.92
N ILE A 52 -5.30 4.76 7.12
CA ILE A 52 -5.01 3.59 6.29
C ILE A 52 -4.35 2.55 7.18
N GLU A 53 -4.87 1.34 7.19
CA GLU A 53 -4.32 0.25 8.00
C GLU A 53 -3.82 -0.86 7.09
N LEU A 54 -2.60 -1.33 7.36
CA LEU A 54 -2.04 -2.50 6.70
C LEU A 54 -2.31 -3.72 7.58
N ILE A 55 -3.09 -4.67 7.06
CA ILE A 55 -3.38 -5.93 7.72
C ILE A 55 -2.57 -7.05 7.06
N ARG A 56 -1.82 -7.81 7.88
CA ARG A 56 -1.05 -8.98 7.44
C ARG A 56 -1.34 -10.16 8.36
N GLY A 57 -1.77 -11.28 7.78
CA GLY A 57 -2.13 -12.47 8.56
C GLY A 57 -3.16 -12.17 9.66
N GLY A 58 -4.12 -11.28 9.37
CA GLY A 58 -5.17 -10.86 10.30
C GLY A 58 -4.73 -9.89 11.40
N LYS A 59 -3.52 -9.33 11.34
CA LYS A 59 -3.02 -8.37 12.33
C LYS A 59 -2.71 -7.02 11.70
N SER A 60 -3.05 -5.94 12.41
CA SER A 60 -2.60 -4.59 12.06
C SER A 60 -1.09 -4.47 12.24
N ILE A 61 -0.38 -4.21 11.15
CA ILE A 61 1.08 -4.07 11.12
C ILE A 61 1.50 -2.60 11.07
N ALA A 62 0.71 -1.76 10.41
CA ALA A 62 1.01 -0.34 10.29
C ALA A 62 -0.26 0.48 10.14
N LYS A 63 -0.22 1.70 10.68
CA LYS A 63 -1.18 2.76 10.38
C LYS A 63 -0.47 3.85 9.59
N PHE A 64 -0.98 4.12 8.40
CA PHE A 64 -0.40 5.03 7.44
C PHE A 64 -1.31 6.26 7.28
N ASP A 65 -0.70 7.44 7.37
CA ASP A 65 -1.36 8.71 7.12
C ASP A 65 -0.85 9.26 5.78
N LEU A 66 -1.70 9.22 4.76
CA LEU A 66 -1.30 9.69 3.43
C LEU A 66 -1.04 11.20 3.41
N TYR A 67 -1.69 11.99 4.28
CA TYR A 67 -1.45 13.44 4.31
C TYR A 67 -0.06 13.75 4.84
N GLN A 68 0.40 13.07 5.88
CA GLN A 68 1.77 13.23 6.37
C GLN A 68 2.79 12.84 5.30
N TYR A 69 2.51 11.77 4.55
CA TYR A 69 3.35 11.36 3.43
C TYR A 69 3.39 12.41 2.31
N LEU A 70 2.23 12.90 1.85
CA LEU A 70 2.16 13.82 0.70
C LEU A 70 2.62 15.24 1.03
N LEU A 71 2.29 15.75 2.22
CA LEU A 71 2.58 17.14 2.60
C LEU A 71 3.95 17.30 3.24
N ASN A 72 4.35 16.32 4.07
CA ASN A 72 5.56 16.42 4.88
C ASN A 72 6.65 15.41 4.46
N GLY A 73 6.38 14.55 3.47
CA GLY A 73 7.32 13.52 3.06
C GLY A 73 7.54 12.44 4.10
N ASP A 74 6.62 12.24 5.05
CA ASP A 74 6.78 11.25 6.12
C ASP A 74 6.65 9.82 5.56
N LEU A 75 7.76 9.07 5.62
CA LEU A 75 7.86 7.69 5.15
C LEU A 75 7.69 6.64 6.27
N SER A 76 7.55 7.06 7.54
CA SER A 76 7.72 6.20 8.74
C SER A 76 6.85 4.93 8.71
N ASN A 77 5.64 5.07 8.19
CA ASN A 77 4.66 4.00 8.10
C ASN A 77 4.30 3.57 6.67
N ASN A 78 5.00 4.08 5.64
CA ASN A 78 4.82 3.61 4.27
C ASN A 78 5.57 2.27 4.07
N LYS A 79 5.00 1.18 4.58
CA LYS A 79 5.64 -0.13 4.57
C LYS A 79 5.59 -0.80 3.19
N LEU A 80 6.56 -1.67 2.94
CA LEU A 80 6.48 -2.64 1.84
C LEU A 80 5.34 -3.61 2.08
N LEU A 81 4.60 -3.87 1.02
CA LEU A 81 3.52 -4.85 0.98
C LEU A 81 4.10 -6.25 0.77
N GLN A 82 3.36 -7.23 1.27
CA GLN A 82 3.61 -8.64 1.10
C GLN A 82 2.40 -9.29 0.44
N ASP A 83 2.62 -10.49 -0.09
CA ASP A 83 1.56 -11.32 -0.63
C ASP A 83 0.48 -11.55 0.45
N GLU A 84 -0.78 -11.48 0.04
CA GLU A 84 -1.97 -11.62 0.90
C GLU A 84 -2.19 -10.49 1.93
N ASP A 85 -1.47 -9.37 1.81
CA ASP A 85 -1.80 -8.16 2.58
C ASP A 85 -3.16 -7.58 2.18
N VAL A 86 -3.81 -6.94 3.16
CA VAL A 86 -5.05 -6.16 2.99
C VAL A 86 -4.83 -4.72 3.44
#